data_AF-A0A2M7QHF4-F1
#
_entry.id   AF-A0A2M7QHF4-F1
#
_cell.length_a   1.000
_cell.length_b   1.000
_cell.length_c   1.000
_cell.angle_alpha   90.00
_cell.angle_beta   90.00
_cell.angle_gamma   90.00
#
_symmetry.space_group_name_H-M   'P 1'
#
loop_
_entity.id
_entity.type
_entity.pdbx_description
1 polymer ?
#
loop_
_entity_poly.entity_id
_entity_poly.type
_entity_poly.pdbx_seq_one_letter_code
_entity_poly.pdbx_strand_id
1 'polypeptide(L)'
;MIESHEELERKLINILQKANLNNKKNEINTLEKNTYESSFWNDPKKASETLKKISSLKKEVDDIEMMQLLFEEGEIEESEKLIKKYEILLFLSGPYDKGGAVFSIHAGQGGTEA
;
A
#
# COMPACT_ATOMS: atom_id res chain seq x y z
N MET A 1 -14.02 -8.80 -15.52
CA MET A 1 -13.58 -10.20 -15.42
C MET A 1 -13.09 -10.35 -13.99
N ILE A 2 -13.78 -11.18 -13.20
CA ILE A 2 -13.40 -11.46 -11.80
C ILE A 2 -12.16 -12.35 -11.86
N GLU A 3 -11.10 -11.97 -11.15
CA GLU A 3 -9.89 -12.79 -11.03
C GLU A 3 -10.21 -14.11 -10.31
N SER A 4 -9.44 -15.17 -10.56
CA SER A 4 -9.69 -16.44 -9.86
C SER A 4 -9.46 -16.27 -8.36
N HIS A 5 -10.19 -17.03 -7.54
CA HIS A 5 -10.05 -16.99 -6.08
C HIS A 5 -8.59 -17.22 -5.64
N GLU A 6 -7.90 -18.18 -6.26
CA GLU A 6 -6.47 -18.46 -6.01
C GLU A 6 -5.56 -17.27 -6.35
N GLU A 7 -5.88 -16.51 -7.39
CA GLU A 7 -5.10 -15.33 -7.77
C GLU A 7 -5.28 -14.20 -6.76
N LEU A 8 -6.52 -13.95 -6.34
CA LEU A 8 -6.83 -12.94 -5.31
C LEU A 8 -6.17 -13.29 -3.97
N GLU A 9 -6.21 -14.56 -3.56
CA GLU A 9 -5.54 -15.04 -2.35
C GLU A 9 -4.03 -14.76 -2.39
N ARG A 10 -3.38 -15.10 -3.52
CA ARG A 10 -1.96 -14.84 -3.72
C ARG A 10 -1.63 -13.35 -3.62
N LYS A 11 -2.45 -12.49 -4.24
CA LYS A 11 -2.26 -11.03 -4.18
C LYS A 11 -2.44 -10.50 -2.77
N LEU A 12 -3.47 -10.96 -2.05
CA LEU A 12 -3.73 -10.61 -0.66
C LEU A 12 -2.53 -10.96 0.23
N ILE A 13 -2.01 -12.18 0.14
CA ILE A 13 -0.84 -12.63 0.91
C ILE A 13 0.38 -11.72 0.63
N ASN A 14 0.64 -11.39 -0.64
CA ASN A 14 1.74 -10.50 -1.01
C ASN A 14 1.57 -9.09 -0.41
N ILE A 15 0.35 -8.55 -0.43
CA ILE A 15 0.03 -7.25 0.17
C ILE A 15 0.28 -7.30 1.68
N LEU A 16 -0.23 -8.31 2.38
CA LEU A 16 -0.07 -8.47 3.83
C LEU A 16 1.41 -8.58 4.25
N GLN A 17 2.21 -9.32 3.49
CA GLN A 17 3.66 -9.45 3.73
C GLN A 17 4.40 -8.12 3.54
N LYS A 18 4.06 -7.34 2.49
CA LYS A 18 4.71 -6.05 2.21
C LYS A 18 4.21 -4.92 3.11
N ALA A 19 2.96 -4.98 3.55
CA ALA A 19 2.30 -3.92 4.31
C ALA A 19 2.97 -3.63 5.66
N ASN A 20 3.66 -4.60 6.26
CA ASN A 20 4.34 -4.45 7.56
C ASN A 20 3.45 -3.78 8.62
N LEU A 21 2.21 -4.25 8.78
CA LEU A 21 1.18 -3.62 9.62
C LEU A 21 1.64 -3.35 11.05
N ASN A 22 2.43 -4.25 11.64
CA ASN A 22 3.00 -4.07 12.98
C ASN A 22 3.84 -2.80 13.09
N ASN A 23 4.70 -2.52 12.10
CA ASN A 23 5.52 -1.32 12.09
C ASN A 23 4.67 -0.06 11.93
N LYS A 24 3.67 -0.09 11.05
CA LYS A 24 2.72 1.03 10.86
C LYS A 24 1.93 1.33 12.14
N LYS A 25 1.41 0.30 12.83
CA LYS A 25 0.71 0.44 14.11
C LYS A 25 1.62 1.04 15.20
N ASN A 26 2.88 0.59 15.27
CA ASN A 26 3.86 1.16 16.21
C ASN A 26 4.19 2.63 15.89
N GLU A 27 4.31 2.97 14.61
CA GLU A 27 4.53 4.33 14.15
C GLU A 27 3.33 5.23 14.50
N ILE A 28 2.10 4.78 14.22
CA ILE A 28 0.86 5.48 14.60
C ILE A 28 0.88 5.76 16.10
N ASN A 29 1.08 4.74 16.94
CA ASN A 29 1.13 4.89 18.40
C ASN A 29 2.19 5.90 18.86
N THR A 30 3.35 5.92 18.21
CA THR A 30 4.44 6.87 18.53
C THR A 30 4.05 8.29 18.17
N LEU A 31 3.50 8.49 16.96
CA LEU A 31 3.05 9.80 16.50
C LEU A 31 1.88 10.32 17.34
N GLU A 32 0.96 9.45 17.75
CA GLU A 32 -0.16 9.79 18.65
C GLU A 32 0.33 10.21 20.03
N LYS A 33 1.29 9.48 20.61
CA LYS A 33 1.91 9.87 21.89
C LYS A 33 2.50 11.28 21.84
N ASN A 34 3.17 11.63 20.73
CA ASN A 34 3.70 12.97 20.53
C ASN A 34 2.61 14.04 20.53
N THR A 35 1.37 13.73 20.13
CA THR A 35 0.28 14.72 20.12
C THR A 35 -0.22 15.10 21.51
N TYR A 36 0.11 14.30 22.54
CA TYR A 36 -0.21 14.62 23.94
C TYR A 36 0.78 15.60 24.57
N GLU A 37 1.96 15.77 23.98
CA GLU A 37 2.95 16.73 24.45
C GLU A 37 2.50 18.17 24.16
N SER A 38 2.56 19.05 25.16
CA SER A 38 2.19 20.48 24.98
C SER A 38 3.03 21.16 23.90
N SER A 39 4.30 20.76 23.78
CA SER A 39 5.25 21.29 22.79
C SER A 39 4.89 20.95 21.33
N PHE A 40 4.09 19.91 21.10
CA PHE A 40 3.64 19.51 19.76
C PHE A 40 2.83 20.62 19.08
N TRP A 41 2.01 21.32 19.86
CA TRP A 41 1.12 22.38 19.38
C TRP A 41 1.81 23.73 19.16
N ASN A 42 3.11 23.85 19.49
CA ASN A 42 3.88 25.07 19.28
C ASN A 42 4.14 25.37 17.79
N ASP A 43 4.09 24.36 16.92
CA ASP A 43 4.20 24.51 15.47
C ASP A 43 2.95 23.94 14.78
N PRO A 44 1.96 24.79 14.48
CA PRO A 44 0.71 24.35 13.86
C PRO A 44 0.89 23.67 12.50
N LYS A 45 1.93 24.02 11.73
CA LYS A 45 2.19 23.42 10.42
C LYS A 45 2.67 21.98 10.60
N LYS A 46 3.68 21.78 11.45
CA LYS A 46 4.21 20.44 11.77
C LYS A 46 3.17 19.56 12.45
N ALA A 47 2.33 20.13 13.32
CA ALA A 47 1.22 19.42 13.93
C ALA A 47 0.21 18.94 12.88
N SER A 48 -0.19 19.82 11.94
CA SER A 48 -1.11 19.46 10.86
C SER A 48 -0.53 18.36 9.96
N GLU A 49 0.74 18.44 9.58
CA GLU A 49 1.42 17.40 8.79
C GLU A 49 1.46 16.05 9.52
N THR A 50 1.75 16.07 10.83
CA THR A 50 1.78 14.86 11.66
C THR A 50 0.39 14.22 11.78
N LEU A 51 -0.65 15.02 12.02
CA LEU A 51 -2.03 14.51 12.10
C LEU A 51 -2.51 13.94 10.76
N LYS A 52 -2.17 14.59 9.65
CA LYS A 52 -2.43 14.04 8.31
C LYS A 52 -1.73 12.70 8.11
N LYS A 53 -0.46 12.59 8.53
CA LYS A 53 0.29 11.33 8.47
C LYS A 53 -0.36 10.22 9.29
N ILE A 54 -0.77 10.51 10.53
CA ILE A 54 -1.51 9.57 11.39
C ILE A 54 -2.78 9.11 10.69
N SER A 55 -3.59 10.04 10.18
CA SER A 55 -4.84 9.70 9.50
C SER A 55 -4.61 8.82 8.27
N SER A 56 -3.60 9.10 7.46
CA SER A 56 -3.26 8.31 6.28
C SER A 56 -2.80 6.90 6.67
N LEU A 57 -1.94 6.77 7.68
CA LEU A 57 -1.45 5.47 8.17
C LEU A 57 -2.58 4.63 8.76
N LYS A 58 -3.48 5.24 9.54
CA LYS A 58 -4.66 4.54 10.09
C LYS A 58 -5.55 4.02 8.97
N LYS A 59 -5.89 4.88 8.01
CA LYS A 59 -6.70 4.48 6.85
C LYS A 59 -6.08 3.33 6.06
N GLU A 60 -4.77 3.35 5.90
CA GLU A 60 -4.06 2.26 5.23
C GLU A 60 -4.13 0.95 6.02
N VAL A 61 -3.92 0.99 7.33
CA VAL A 61 -4.07 -0.19 8.20
C VAL A 61 -5.51 -0.71 8.15
N ASP A 62 -6.49 0.17 8.30
CA ASP A 62 -7.92 -0.18 8.30
C ASP A 62 -8.34 -0.80 6.95
N ASP A 63 -7.92 -0.20 5.82
CA ASP A 63 -8.24 -0.72 4.49
C ASP A 63 -7.64 -2.13 4.29
N ILE A 64 -6.42 -2.40 4.77
CA ILE A 64 -5.76 -3.70 4.62
C ILE A 64 -6.39 -4.75 5.53
N GLU A 65 -6.76 -4.42 6.76
CA GLU A 65 -7.47 -5.33 7.64
C GLU A 65 -8.87 -5.65 7.11
N MET A 66 -9.56 -4.63 6.59
CA MET A 66 -10.87 -4.78 5.95
C MET A 66 -10.79 -5.67 4.71
N MET A 67 -9.75 -5.52 3.89
CA MET A 67 -9.61 -6.34 2.68
C MET A 67 -9.46 -7.83 3.01
N GLN A 68 -8.75 -8.14 4.11
CA GLN A 68 -8.56 -9.51 4.57
C GLN A 68 -9.89 -10.07 5.09
N LEU A 69 -10.60 -9.30 5.92
CA LEU A 69 -11.89 -9.70 6.46
C LEU A 69 -12.90 -10.00 5.35
N LEU A 70 -13.05 -9.09 4.38
CA LEU A 70 -13.96 -9.27 3.25
C LEU A 70 -13.63 -10.52 2.42
N PHE A 71 -12.34 -10.80 2.23
CA PHE A 71 -11.91 -12.00 1.52
C PHE A 71 -12.29 -13.28 2.29
N GLU A 72 -12.08 -13.29 3.61
CA GLU A 72 -12.42 -14.41 4.49
C GLU A 72 -13.94 -14.63 4.61
N GLU A 73 -14.75 -13.56 4.57
CA GLU A 73 -16.22 -13.62 4.59
C GLU A 73 -16.84 -14.00 3.23
N GLY A 74 -16.04 -14.07 2.17
CA GLY A 74 -16.51 -14.42 0.82
C GLY A 74 -17.11 -13.25 0.04
N GLU A 75 -16.94 -12.01 0.51
CA GLU A 75 -17.29 -10.77 -0.19
C GLU A 75 -16.22 -10.45 -1.25
N ILE A 76 -16.15 -11.31 -2.27
CA ILE A 76 -15.04 -11.35 -3.24
C ILE A 76 -14.97 -10.06 -4.06
N GLU A 77 -16.10 -9.48 -4.49
CA GLU A 77 -16.07 -8.26 -5.31
C GLU A 77 -15.52 -7.05 -4.55
N GLU A 78 -15.91 -6.89 -3.28
CA GLU A 78 -15.45 -5.82 -2.40
C GLU A 78 -13.98 -6.00 -2.04
N SER A 79 -13.57 -7.22 -1.72
CA SER A 79 -12.17 -7.55 -1.44
C SER A 79 -11.28 -7.31 -2.67
N GLU A 80 -11.71 -7.70 -3.87
CA GLU A 80 -10.98 -7.51 -5.13
C GLU A 80 -10.74 -6.02 -5.42
N LYS A 81 -11.73 -5.15 -5.17
CA LYS A 81 -11.58 -3.68 -5.33
C LYS A 81 -10.45 -3.14 -4.43
N LEU A 82 -10.39 -3.59 -3.18
CA LEU A 82 -9.34 -3.17 -2.25
C LEU A 82 -7.98 -3.78 -2.60
N ILE A 83 -7.94 -5.07 -2.96
CA ILE A 83 -6.72 -5.78 -3.37
C ILE A 83 -6.08 -5.07 -4.56
N LYS A 84 -6.84 -4.77 -5.61
CA LYS A 84 -6.34 -4.07 -6.80
C LYS A 84 -5.81 -2.68 -6.47
N LYS A 85 -6.52 -1.93 -5.63
CA LYS A 85 -6.10 -0.61 -5.18
C LYS A 85 -4.72 -0.67 -4.50
N TYR A 86 -4.54 -1.59 -3.55
CA TYR A 86 -3.30 -1.70 -2.78
C TYR A 86 -2.18 -2.42 -3.53
N GLU A 87 -2.50 -3.31 -4.46
CA GLU A 87 -1.54 -3.91 -5.40
C GLU A 87 -0.82 -2.80 -6.18
N ILE A 88 -1.57 -1.89 -6.78
CA ILE A 88 -1.01 -0.72 -7.49
C ILE A 88 -0.19 0.15 -6.54
N LEU A 89 -0.73 0.50 -5.38
CA LEU A 89 -0.04 1.38 -4.42
C LEU A 89 1.28 0.81 -3.91
N LEU A 90 1.36 -0.50 -3.67
CA LEU A 90 2.55 -1.15 -3.13
C LEU A 90 3.57 -1.57 -4.20
N PHE A 91 3.14 -1.81 -5.44
CA PHE A 91 4.04 -2.14 -6.55
C PHE A 91 4.53 -0.92 -7.31
N LEU A 92 3.78 0.19 -7.35
CA LEU A 92 4.13 1.43 -8.04
C LEU A 92 4.55 2.56 -7.07
N SER A 93 5.15 2.21 -5.94
CA SER A 93 5.62 3.17 -4.93
C SER A 93 7.08 3.59 -5.09
N GLY A 94 7.79 3.10 -6.10
CA GLY A 94 9.16 3.46 -6.41
C GLY A 94 9.29 4.94 -6.81
N PRO A 95 10.47 5.55 -6.60
CA PRO A 95 10.68 6.99 -6.84
C PRO A 95 10.44 7.42 -8.30
N TYR A 96 10.46 6.48 -9.25
CA TYR A 96 10.32 6.74 -10.69
C TYR A 96 9.04 6.16 -11.30
N ASP A 97 8.18 5.51 -10.52
CA ASP A 97 7.02 4.77 -11.05
C ASP A 97 5.92 5.68 -11.61
N LYS A 98 5.99 6.99 -11.32
CA LYS A 98 5.10 8.01 -11.92
C LYS A 98 5.55 8.48 -13.31
N GLY A 99 6.80 8.20 -13.71
CA GLY A 99 7.36 8.63 -14.98
C GLY A 99 7.00 7.70 -16.14
N GLY A 100 7.13 8.19 -17.37
CA GLY A 100 7.09 7.31 -18.55
C GLY A 100 8.30 6.36 -18.57
N ALA A 101 8.10 5.13 -19.00
CA ALA A 101 9.19 4.18 -19.18
C ALA A 101 9.92 4.44 -20.52
N VAL A 102 11.26 4.50 -20.49
CA VAL A 102 12.08 4.43 -21.70
C VAL A 102 12.39 2.96 -21.94
N PHE A 103 11.84 2.42 -23.01
CA PHE A 103 12.04 1.03 -23.40
C PHE A 103 12.85 0.97 -24.70
N SER A 104 13.93 0.18 -24.71
CA SER A 104 14.79 0.03 -25.88
C SER A 104 15.14 -1.45 -26.06
N ILE A 105 14.70 -2.03 -27.17
CA ILE A 105 15.02 -3.40 -27.56
C ILE A 105 16.30 -3.35 -28.39
N HIS A 106 17.33 -4.06 -27.95
CA HIS A 106 18.54 -4.28 -28.75
C HIS A 106 18.56 -5.75 -29.16
N ALA A 107 18.55 -6.02 -30.47
CA ALA A 107 18.79 -7.36 -30.96
C ALA A 107 20.22 -7.78 -30.56
N GLY A 108 20.35 -8.91 -29.86
CA GLY A 108 21.66 -9.51 -29.58
C GLY A 108 22.33 -9.99 -30.87
N GLN A 109 23.60 -10.37 -30.78
CA GLN A 109 24.30 -11.01 -31.90
C GLN A 109 23.82 -12.46 -32.05
N GLY A 110 22.66 -12.65 -32.68
CA GLY A 110 22.11 -13.96 -33.05
C GLY A 110 21.49 -13.86 -34.44
N GLY A 111 22.08 -14.56 -35.41
CA GLY A 111 21.63 -14.52 -36.80
C GLY A 111 20.26 -15.16 -37.01
N THR A 112 19.52 -14.59 -37.95
CA THR A 112 18.42 -15.13 -38.80
C THR A 112 17.39 -16.13 -38.26
N GLU A 113 17.23 -16.31 -36.96
CA GLU A 113 16.06 -17.00 -36.40
C GLU A 113 15.57 -16.26 -35.14
N ALA A 114 14.60 -15.36 -35.35
CA ALA A 114 13.77 -14.71 -34.34
C ALA A 114 12.35 -14.55 -34.90
#